data_AF-A0A7S2WHR5-F1
#
_entry.id   AF-A0A7S2WHR5-F1
#
_cell.length_a   1.000
_cell.length_b   1.000
_cell.length_c   1.000
_cell.angle_alpha   90.00
_cell.angle_beta   90.00
_cell.angle_gamma   90.00
#
_symmetry.space_group_name_H-M   'P 1'
#
loop_
_entity.id
_entity.type
_entity.pdbx_description
1 polymer ?
#
loop_
_entity_poly.entity_id
_entity_poly.type
_entity_poly.pdbx_seq_one_letter_code
_entity_poly.pdbx_strand_id
1 'polypeptide(L)'
;KNGSKQEMRTWAWSTVPEVRDAYEDYLRAPIIRAWKTDKNLDSKADVWTVTMQMPLSTGEKVHQVQALAFFEYHLDGRAHLSMDGLAYLEHSSPLPGVGLLIEGEARLNQRQALSI
;
A
#
# COMPACT_ATOMS: atom_id res chain seq x y z
N LYS A 1 -22.02 21.30 29.04
CA LYS A 1 -20.92 21.30 28.02
C LYS A 1 -21.14 20.07 27.15
N ASN A 2 -21.76 20.24 25.97
CA ASN A 2 -21.96 19.13 25.03
C ASN A 2 -20.58 18.72 24.49
N GLY A 3 -20.05 17.61 24.98
CA GLY A 3 -18.94 16.93 24.31
C GLY A 3 -19.52 16.34 23.03
N SER A 4 -19.23 16.96 21.89
CA SER A 4 -19.49 16.34 20.59
C SER A 4 -18.79 14.99 20.59
N LYS A 5 -19.57 13.91 20.55
CA LYS A 5 -19.05 12.58 20.25
C LYS A 5 -18.32 12.71 18.92
N GLN A 6 -17.00 12.55 18.93
CA GLN A 6 -16.26 12.42 17.69
C GLN A 6 -16.66 11.07 17.08
N GLU A 7 -17.41 11.11 15.98
CA GLU A 7 -17.67 9.92 15.20
C GLU A 7 -16.36 9.46 14.55
N MET A 8 -15.98 8.22 14.85
CA MET A 8 -14.89 7.56 14.15
C MET A 8 -15.42 7.13 12.79
N ARG A 9 -14.88 7.72 11.72
CA ARG A 9 -15.24 7.39 10.35
C ARG A 9 -14.06 6.77 9.64
N THR A 10 -14.33 5.70 8.90
CA THR A 10 -13.36 5.05 8.01
C THR A 10 -13.58 5.54 6.59
N TRP A 11 -12.48 5.83 5.90
CA TRP A 11 -12.47 6.13 4.48
C TRP A 11 -11.69 5.02 3.76
N ALA A 12 -12.18 4.59 2.62
CA ALA A 12 -11.60 3.52 1.83
C ALA A 12 -11.40 3.95 0.37
N TRP A 13 -10.45 3.31 -0.30
CA TRP A 13 -10.24 3.42 -1.74
C TRP A 13 -9.47 2.20 -2.23
N SER A 14 -9.69 1.83 -3.49
CA SER A 14 -8.97 0.74 -4.16
C SER A 14 -8.74 1.06 -5.64
N THR A 15 -7.65 0.52 -6.21
CA THR A 15 -7.43 0.50 -7.66
C THR A 15 -8.45 -0.41 -8.37
N VAL A 16 -8.96 -1.42 -7.66
CA VAL A 16 -9.92 -2.43 -8.16
C VAL A 16 -11.35 -1.87 -8.12
N PRO A 17 -12.04 -1.74 -9.27
CA PRO A 17 -13.40 -1.19 -9.34
C PRO A 17 -14.41 -1.90 -8.44
N GLU A 18 -14.41 -3.22 -8.46
CA GLU A 18 -15.36 -4.06 -7.72
C GLU A 18 -15.26 -3.82 -6.20
N VAL A 19 -14.04 -3.54 -5.72
CA VAL A 19 -13.82 -3.16 -4.32
C VAL A 19 -14.35 -1.74 -4.07
N ARG A 20 -14.12 -0.78 -4.97
CA ARG A 20 -14.66 0.58 -4.78
C ARG A 20 -16.19 0.58 -4.71
N ASP A 21 -16.84 -0.18 -5.59
CA ASP A 21 -18.30 -0.28 -5.65
C ASP A 21 -18.86 -0.86 -4.34
N ALA A 22 -18.17 -1.83 -3.74
CA ALA A 22 -18.53 -2.39 -2.44
C ALA A 22 -18.37 -1.40 -1.25
N TYR A 23 -17.57 -0.35 -1.41
CA TYR A 23 -17.29 0.65 -0.36
C TYR A 23 -17.78 2.06 -0.73
N GLU A 24 -18.78 2.18 -1.61
CA GLU A 24 -19.26 3.44 -2.16
C GLU A 24 -19.51 4.53 -1.09
N ASP A 25 -20.20 4.19 0.00
CA ASP A 25 -20.51 5.11 1.12
C ASP A 25 -19.29 5.63 1.89
N TYR A 26 -18.15 4.93 1.76
CA TYR A 26 -16.89 5.21 2.43
C TYR A 26 -15.80 5.65 1.45
N LEU A 27 -16.14 5.87 0.18
CA LEU A 27 -15.16 6.12 -0.85
C LEU A 27 -14.59 7.54 -0.72
N ARG A 28 -13.27 7.64 -0.61
CA ARG A 28 -12.54 8.90 -0.77
C ARG A 28 -11.22 8.63 -1.47
N ALA A 29 -11.08 9.14 -2.70
CA ALA A 29 -9.89 8.90 -3.50
C ALA A 29 -8.69 9.71 -2.97
N PRO A 30 -7.57 9.06 -2.61
CA PRO A 30 -6.32 9.73 -2.34
C PRO A 30 -5.59 10.06 -3.66
N ILE A 31 -4.61 10.96 -3.58
CA ILE A 31 -3.63 11.14 -4.65
C ILE A 31 -2.57 10.07 -4.48
N ILE A 32 -2.42 9.21 -5.50
CA ILE A 32 -1.46 8.10 -5.48
C ILE A 32 -0.41 8.33 -6.55
N ARG A 33 0.85 8.16 -6.16
CA ARG A 33 1.97 8.10 -7.10
C ARG A 33 2.76 6.83 -6.80
N ALA A 34 3.08 6.10 -7.86
CA ALA A 34 3.90 4.91 -7.77
C ALA A 34 4.97 4.98 -8.86
N TRP A 35 6.21 4.65 -8.51
CA TRP A 35 7.30 4.57 -9.46
C TRP A 35 8.32 3.52 -9.03
N LYS A 36 9.14 3.12 -9.99
CA LYS A 36 10.21 2.15 -9.80
C LYS A 36 11.55 2.85 -9.96
N THR A 37 12.53 2.45 -9.18
CA THR A 37 13.93 2.86 -9.36
C THR A 37 14.75 1.63 -9.74
N ASP A 38 15.46 1.73 -10.85
CA ASP A 38 16.49 0.79 -11.28
C ASP A 38 17.85 1.45 -10.98
N LYS A 39 18.53 0.97 -9.95
CA LYS A 39 19.80 1.51 -9.47
C LYS A 39 20.99 0.88 -10.18
N ASN A 40 20.87 -0.37 -10.61
CA ASN A 40 21.95 -1.13 -11.24
C ASN A 40 21.91 -1.08 -12.78
N LEU A 41 20.87 -0.46 -13.36
CA LEU A 41 20.62 -0.26 -14.78
C LEU A 41 20.45 -1.56 -15.58
N ASP A 42 19.98 -2.63 -14.94
CA ASP A 42 19.70 -3.91 -15.58
C ASP A 42 18.30 -3.99 -16.22
N SER A 43 17.57 -2.86 -16.25
CA SER A 43 16.19 -2.72 -16.70
C SER A 43 15.15 -3.43 -15.82
N LYS A 44 15.53 -3.86 -14.61
CA LYS A 44 14.64 -4.42 -13.59
C LYS A 44 14.47 -3.42 -12.45
N ALA A 45 13.32 -3.48 -11.79
CA ALA A 45 13.02 -2.59 -10.68
C ALA A 45 13.70 -3.08 -9.40
N ASP A 46 14.63 -2.29 -8.87
CA ASP A 46 15.26 -2.57 -7.58
C ASP A 46 14.40 -2.08 -6.41
N VAL A 47 13.77 -0.91 -6.56
CA VAL A 47 12.97 -0.28 -5.51
C VAL A 47 11.63 0.15 -6.07
N TRP A 48 10.57 -0.17 -5.34
CA TRP A 48 9.23 0.32 -5.58
C TRP A 48 8.89 1.38 -4.56
N THR A 49 8.47 2.55 -5.02
CA THR A 49 8.04 3.63 -4.14
C THR A 49 6.58 3.95 -4.42
N VAL A 50 5.77 3.91 -3.37
CA VAL A 50 4.35 4.28 -3.42
C VAL A 50 4.12 5.38 -2.41
N THR A 51 3.57 6.50 -2.86
CA THR A 51 3.13 7.61 -2.00
C THR A 51 1.64 7.80 -2.13
N MET A 52 0.97 7.96 -1.00
CA MET A 52 -0.47 8.19 -0.92
C MET A 52 -0.73 9.44 -0.09
N GLN A 53 -1.51 10.37 -0.63
CA GLN A 53 -1.92 11.60 0.05
C GLN A 53 -3.44 11.65 0.11
N MET A 54 -4.01 11.50 1.32
CA MET A 54 -5.44 11.57 1.53
C MET A 54 -5.88 13.04 1.72
N PRO A 55 -6.84 13.56 0.93
CA PRO A 55 -7.39 14.88 1.18
C PRO A 55 -8.25 14.87 2.44
N LEU A 56 -7.75 15.52 3.50
CA LEU A 56 -8.45 15.67 4.78
C LEU A 56 -9.20 16.99 4.82
N SER A 57 -10.42 16.96 5.36
CA SER A 57 -11.18 18.16 5.68
C SER A 57 -10.65 18.81 6.95
N THR A 58 -10.96 20.10 7.15
CA THR A 58 -10.54 20.83 8.35
C THR A 58 -11.02 20.13 9.64
N GLY A 59 -10.08 19.80 10.52
CA GLY A 59 -10.36 19.16 11.81
C GLY A 59 -10.43 17.63 11.77
N GLU A 60 -10.35 17.00 10.59
CA GLU A 60 -10.18 15.55 10.50
C GLU A 60 -8.81 15.14 11.04
N LYS A 61 -8.79 14.01 11.77
CA LYS A 61 -7.61 13.45 12.42
C LYS A 61 -7.47 11.99 12.04
N VAL A 62 -6.28 11.59 11.63
CA VAL A 62 -5.99 10.21 11.24
C VAL A 62 -5.37 9.49 12.43
N HIS A 63 -6.02 8.42 12.87
CA HIS A 63 -5.57 7.57 13.99
C HIS A 63 -5.15 6.18 13.56
N GLN A 64 -5.63 5.73 12.40
CA GLN A 64 -5.32 4.41 11.87
C GLN A 64 -5.20 4.49 10.36
N VAL A 65 -4.24 3.73 9.83
CA VAL A 65 -4.04 3.52 8.40
C VAL A 65 -3.88 2.02 8.18
N GLN A 66 -4.59 1.50 7.20
CA GLN A 66 -4.46 0.15 6.71
C GLN A 66 -4.32 0.21 5.19
N ALA A 67 -3.43 -0.59 4.62
CA ALA A 67 -3.34 -0.74 3.17
C ALA A 67 -2.91 -2.15 2.78
N LEU A 68 -3.38 -2.55 1.61
CA LEU A 68 -3.02 -3.78 0.93
C LEU A 68 -2.45 -3.38 -0.44
N ALA A 69 -1.30 -3.93 -0.79
CA ALA A 69 -0.70 -3.76 -2.10
C ALA A 69 -0.38 -5.13 -2.69
N PHE A 70 -0.87 -5.35 -3.91
CA PHE A 70 -0.56 -6.53 -4.70
C PHE A 70 0.54 -6.17 -5.70
N PHE A 71 1.49 -7.06 -5.88
CA PHE A 71 2.57 -6.88 -6.86
C PHE A 71 2.94 -8.20 -7.49
N GLU A 72 3.23 -8.15 -8.78
CA GLU A 72 3.72 -9.28 -9.55
C GLU A 72 5.24 -9.21 -9.62
N TYR A 73 5.89 -10.35 -9.40
CA TYR A 73 7.34 -10.49 -9.50
C TYR A 73 7.68 -11.53 -10.56
N HIS A 74 8.40 -11.08 -11.58
CA HIS A 74 8.90 -11.94 -12.66
C HIS A 74 10.41 -11.98 -12.63
N LEU A 75 10.95 -13.19 -12.60
CA LEU A 75 12.34 -13.47 -12.88
C LEU A 75 12.46 -14.07 -14.27
N ASP A 76 13.01 -13.26 -15.17
CA ASP A 76 13.41 -13.69 -16.50
C ASP A 76 14.94 -13.80 -16.52
N GLY A 77 15.41 -15.05 -16.55
CA GLY A 77 16.82 -15.41 -16.46
C GLY A 77 17.00 -16.92 -16.63
N ARG A 78 17.90 -17.53 -15.84
CA ARG A 78 18.13 -18.99 -15.88
C ARG A 78 16.97 -19.80 -15.30
N ALA A 79 16.13 -19.15 -14.49
CA ALA A 79 14.88 -19.70 -14.00
C ALA A 79 13.78 -18.72 -14.37
N HIS A 80 12.65 -19.25 -14.86
CA HIS A 80 11.46 -18.48 -15.12
C HIS A 80 10.54 -18.63 -13.90
N LEU A 81 10.40 -17.57 -13.11
CA LEU A 81 9.54 -17.55 -11.94
C LEU A 81 8.56 -16.39 -12.08
N SER A 82 7.27 -16.69 -11.93
CA SER A 82 6.21 -15.69 -11.78
C SER A 82 5.57 -15.90 -10.42
N MET A 83 5.47 -14.84 -9.62
CA MET A 83 4.91 -14.89 -8.28
C MET A 83 4.03 -13.67 -8.02
N ASP A 84 2.86 -13.95 -7.43
CA ASP A 84 1.99 -12.92 -6.89
C ASP A 84 2.35 -12.66 -5.43
N GLY A 85 2.65 -11.40 -5.13
CA GLY A 85 2.98 -10.92 -3.80
C GLY A 85 1.86 -10.05 -3.21
N LEU A 86 1.71 -10.14 -1.90
CA LEU A 86 0.86 -9.25 -1.10
C LEU A 86 1.68 -8.58 -0.02
N ALA A 87 1.61 -7.26 0.05
CA ALA A 87 2.05 -6.47 1.19
C ALA A 87 0.83 -6.00 1.97
N TYR A 88 0.84 -6.25 3.28
CA TYR A 88 -0.15 -5.77 4.23
C TYR A 88 0.52 -4.79 5.18
N LEU A 89 -0.05 -3.59 5.32
CA LEU A 89 0.40 -2.60 6.29
C LEU A 89 -0.78 -2.19 7.18
N GLU A 90 -0.51 -2.09 8.46
CA GLU A 90 -1.44 -1.56 9.44
C GLU A 90 -0.67 -0.78 10.50
N HIS A 91 -1.17 0.40 10.81
CA HIS A 91 -0.64 1.24 11.89
C HIS A 91 -1.79 1.95 12.59
N SER A 92 -1.78 1.93 13.92
CA SER A 92 -2.72 2.67 14.75
C SER A 92 -2.00 3.43 15.86
N SER A 93 -2.53 4.59 16.23
CA SER A 93 -1.95 5.45 17.26
C SER A 93 -3.04 6.23 18.00
N PRO A 94 -2.91 6.40 19.33
CA PRO A 94 -3.80 7.27 20.11
C PRO A 94 -3.59 8.76 19.77
N LEU A 95 -2.43 9.12 19.19
CA LEU A 95 -2.12 10.47 18.73
C LEU A 95 -2.40 10.60 17.23
N PRO A 96 -2.97 11.73 16.77
CA PRO A 96 -3.24 11.94 15.35
C PRO A 96 -1.93 12.01 14.55
N GLY A 97 -1.84 11.19 13.51
CA GLY A 97 -0.70 11.16 12.59
C GLY A 97 -0.85 12.17 11.46
N VAL A 98 0.27 12.74 11.01
CA VAL A 98 0.37 13.60 9.81
C VAL A 98 1.03 12.89 8.63
N GLY A 99 1.68 11.76 8.88
CA GLY A 99 2.38 10.97 7.88
C GLY A 99 2.82 9.63 8.43
N LEU A 100 3.00 8.66 7.54
CA LEU A 100 3.48 7.32 7.83
C LEU A 100 4.47 6.93 6.74
N LEU A 101 5.70 6.62 7.14
CA LEU A 101 6.73 6.10 6.25
C LEU A 101 7.00 4.66 6.65
N ILE A 102 6.92 3.74 5.69
CA ILE A 102 7.21 2.33 5.88
C ILE A 102 8.21 1.92 4.82
N GLU A 103 9.30 1.31 5.26
CA GLU A 103 10.29 0.68 4.39
C GLU A 103 10.20 -0.83 4.60
N GLY A 104 10.16 -1.58 3.50
CA GLY A 104 10.07 -3.03 3.52
C GLY A 104 10.92 -3.63 2.41
N GLU A 105 11.17 -4.93 2.51
CA GLU A 105 12.00 -5.66 1.56
C GLU A 105 11.30 -6.95 1.11
N ALA A 106 11.20 -7.13 -0.20
CA ALA A 106 10.77 -8.38 -0.78
C ALA A 106 12.01 -9.23 -1.09
N ARG A 107 12.18 -10.36 -0.40
CA ARG A 107 13.28 -11.31 -0.62
C ARG A 107 12.77 -12.63 -1.15
N LEU A 108 13.30 -13.07 -2.28
CA LEU A 108 13.11 -14.45 -2.74
C LEU A 108 14.04 -15.37 -1.94
N ASN A 109 13.46 -16.27 -1.14
CA ASN A 109 14.22 -17.29 -0.42
C ASN A 109 14.02 -18.66 -1.09
N GLN A 110 14.95 -19.01 -1.98
CA GLN A 110 14.93 -20.30 -2.67
C GLN A 110 15.48 -21.40 -1.75
N ARG A 111 14.59 -22.20 -1.17
CA ARG A 111 14.98 -23.29 -0.25
C ARG A 111 15.40 -24.58 -0.97
N GLN A 112 15.06 -24.72 -2.25
CA GLN A 112 15.38 -25.88 -3.09
C GLN A 112 15.62 -25.44 -4.53
N ALA A 113 16.40 -26.22 -5.28
CA ALA A 113 16.63 -25.94 -6.70
C ALA A 113 15.30 -25.94 -7.47
N LEU A 114 15.11 -24.95 -8.35
CA LEU A 114 14.01 -24.95 -9.29
C LEU A 114 14.33 -26.04 -10.31
N SER A 115 13.50 -27.07 -10.36
CA SER A 115 13.59 -28.10 -11.40
C SER A 115 13.26 -27.45 -12.74
N ILE A 116 14.23 -27.49 -13.65
CA ILE A 116 14.12 -27.00 -15.03
C ILE A 116 13.53 -28.12 -15.89
#